data_AF-A0A8B6GS38-F1
#
_entry.id   AF-A0A8B6GS38-F1
#
_cell.length_a   1.000
_cell.length_b   1.000
_cell.length_c   1.000
_cell.angle_alpha   90.00
_cell.angle_beta   90.00
_cell.angle_gamma   90.00
#
_symmetry.space_group_name_H-M   'P 1'
#
loop_
_entity.id
_entity.type
_entity.pdbx_description
1 polymer ?
#
loop_
_entity_poly.entity_id
_entity_poly.type
_entity_poly.pdbx_seq_one_letter_code
_entity_poly.pdbx_strand_id
1 'polypeptide(L)'
;MQLFILRVVIFIATAQSPIACPKNARYRTIDGSCNNLKNPTWGKCDITLRRLTDHRGHPMVAYEDGKSLPRGYPNKLPNPRTVSNLVSDSALGPRNQYDRWRTGEVMCFGQLIAHDYIETAPAAAVNCCNNKDPHFGNIDVCFPFNIPAGDSSFPPSCKNFVRSKAAPKNQHSPPYREQVNLITSYIDASFLYGSRKGVAVAVRVPNSFLMKVDRGNILPSIAGGGCLKDTPNVRCPFAGDSRSVVVPYLSLNHLLYVREHNRLSTRLKKLNSCWSNEKVFEETRRIIIAQLQHIVYNHFLPAVLDKHTMRKFHLYSRRWGYNNVYNDRVDASIFSSFSGAAARYGHSQIMPDASELKNDFSTVITHKLEDTYFNPYLMQQHYGSNIKDLTRWIATKQSQKVDTFFVDAVRNKLFSNRNPPGSDLFARNIQRGREEGLPAYNEWRNYCGLRKFRYFHEFGYFGSRLSSVYKSVNDVDLIVGALLEKGRRGSVGPTFACILGIQYHRLKVGDRYWYESHDRRFAFTQAQLNSIKRSTSLSKIWCTNFGIEYIQKNIFKIPRRSNKLRHCKRIRDINLYLWKDHSCASSSYHQVYSGKRYSK
;
A
#
# COMPACT_ATOMS: atom_id res chain seq x y z
N MET A 1 -1.49 -0.33 23.37
CA MET A 1 -1.15 -1.51 24.18
C MET A 1 -2.22 -2.62 24.18
N GLN A 2 -3.51 -2.36 23.88
CA GLN A 2 -4.56 -3.41 23.81
C GLN A 2 -4.89 -3.96 22.41
N LEU A 3 -4.29 -3.46 21.32
CA LEU A 3 -4.62 -3.89 19.95
C LEU A 3 -3.96 -5.19 19.48
N PHE A 4 -3.10 -5.77 20.31
CA PHE A 4 -2.52 -7.09 20.03
C PHE A 4 -3.35 -8.25 20.61
N ILE A 5 -4.27 -7.97 21.53
CA ILE A 5 -4.91 -9.02 22.35
C ILE A 5 -6.06 -9.75 21.61
N LEU A 6 -6.55 -9.23 20.48
CA LEU A 6 -7.54 -9.94 19.64
C LEU A 6 -6.94 -10.63 18.40
N ARG A 7 -5.61 -10.75 18.30
CA ARG A 7 -4.93 -11.30 17.11
C ARG A 7 -3.95 -12.44 17.40
N VAL A 8 -4.13 -13.19 18.49
CA VAL A 8 -3.44 -14.47 18.67
C VAL A 8 -4.40 -15.59 18.25
N VAL A 9 -4.49 -15.83 16.94
CA VAL A 9 -4.95 -17.14 16.47
C VAL A 9 -3.75 -18.06 16.60
N ILE A 10 -3.85 -18.99 17.55
CA ILE A 10 -2.91 -20.12 17.68
C ILE A 10 -2.93 -20.88 16.36
N PHE A 11 -1.78 -20.91 15.70
CA PHE A 11 -1.58 -21.72 14.49
C PHE A 11 -1.46 -23.17 14.94
N ILE A 12 -2.57 -23.91 14.93
CA ILE A 12 -2.47 -25.36 14.86
C ILE A 12 -2.23 -25.67 13.39
N ALA A 13 -1.07 -26.25 13.08
CA ALA A 13 -0.80 -26.83 11.77
C ALA A 13 -1.68 -28.08 11.60
N THR A 14 -2.98 -27.90 11.39
CA THR A 14 -3.81 -28.95 10.83
C THR A 14 -3.50 -29.02 9.34
N ALA A 15 -3.35 -30.23 8.81
CA ALA A 15 -3.27 -30.46 7.38
C ALA A 15 -4.46 -29.73 6.73
N GLN A 16 -4.19 -28.65 5.98
CA GLN A 16 -5.24 -27.93 5.30
C GLN A 16 -5.84 -28.88 4.27
N SER A 17 -7.10 -29.27 4.50
CA SER A 17 -7.89 -29.96 3.49
C SER A 17 -7.76 -29.24 2.15
N PRO A 18 -7.63 -29.96 1.03
CA PRO A 18 -7.43 -29.34 -0.27
C PRO A 18 -8.51 -28.28 -0.52
N ILE A 19 -8.09 -27.04 -0.79
CA ILE A 19 -9.00 -25.93 -1.03
C ILE A 19 -9.77 -26.23 -2.32
N ALA A 20 -11.05 -26.55 -2.20
CA ALA A 20 -11.93 -26.77 -3.34
C ALA A 20 -12.26 -25.43 -4.02
N CYS A 21 -11.76 -25.25 -5.25
CA CYS A 21 -11.95 -24.02 -6.00
C CYS A 21 -13.09 -24.12 -7.02
N PRO A 22 -14.14 -23.29 -6.94
CA PRO A 22 -15.18 -23.25 -7.96
C PRO A 22 -14.60 -22.73 -9.28
N LYS A 23 -14.48 -23.62 -10.28
CA LYS A 23 -13.92 -23.30 -11.61
C LYS A 23 -14.67 -22.15 -12.32
N ASN A 24 -15.95 -21.94 -11.97
CA ASN A 24 -16.82 -20.92 -12.56
C ASN A 24 -17.09 -19.74 -11.62
N ALA A 25 -16.26 -19.56 -10.58
CA ALA A 25 -16.40 -18.45 -9.65
C ALA A 25 -16.26 -17.10 -10.37
N ARG A 26 -17.35 -16.33 -10.41
CA ARG A 26 -17.39 -14.99 -11.01
C ARG A 26 -16.65 -13.95 -10.17
N TYR A 27 -16.67 -14.10 -8.85
CA TYR A 27 -16.12 -13.15 -7.89
C TYR A 27 -14.87 -13.69 -7.22
N ARG A 28 -13.99 -12.78 -6.82
CA ARG A 28 -12.80 -13.10 -6.02
C ARG A 28 -13.23 -13.48 -4.60
N THR A 29 -12.52 -14.44 -4.01
CA THR A 29 -12.59 -14.66 -2.56
C THR A 29 -12.07 -13.43 -1.81
N ILE A 30 -12.41 -13.32 -0.53
CA ILE A 30 -11.94 -12.22 0.33
C ILE A 30 -10.48 -12.42 0.75
N ASP A 31 -10.05 -13.67 0.89
CA ASP A 31 -8.69 -14.02 1.32
C ASP A 31 -7.70 -14.19 0.15
N GLY A 32 -8.14 -14.03 -1.09
CA GLY A 32 -7.31 -14.19 -2.29
C GLY A 32 -7.10 -15.63 -2.75
N SER A 33 -7.64 -16.62 -2.01
CA SER A 33 -7.57 -18.04 -2.41
C SER A 33 -8.29 -18.30 -3.74
N CYS A 34 -7.93 -19.39 -4.42
CA CYS A 34 -8.54 -19.82 -5.68
C CYS A 34 -8.42 -18.81 -6.85
N ASN A 35 -7.56 -17.79 -6.73
CA ASN A 35 -7.18 -16.99 -7.88
C ASN A 35 -6.47 -17.90 -8.90
N ASN A 36 -5.42 -18.60 -8.46
CA ASN A 36 -4.81 -19.67 -9.25
C ASN A 36 -5.52 -21.00 -8.97
N LEU A 37 -6.08 -21.64 -10.00
CA LEU A 37 -6.84 -22.89 -9.84
C LEU A 37 -5.95 -24.13 -9.66
N LYS A 38 -4.68 -24.08 -10.10
CA LYS A 38 -3.70 -25.17 -9.93
C LYS A 38 -3.01 -25.09 -8.58
N ASN A 39 -2.80 -23.86 -8.08
CA ASN A 39 -2.17 -23.58 -6.79
C ASN A 39 -3.08 -22.62 -5.98
N PRO A 40 -4.15 -23.13 -5.35
CA PRO A 40 -5.17 -22.31 -4.69
C PRO A 40 -4.68 -21.33 -3.61
N THR A 41 -3.48 -21.53 -3.09
CA THR A 41 -2.87 -20.72 -2.03
C THR A 41 -2.01 -19.57 -2.55
N TRP A 42 -1.62 -19.55 -3.82
CA TRP A 42 -0.77 -18.49 -4.37
C TRP A 42 -1.45 -17.12 -4.27
N GLY A 43 -0.77 -16.17 -3.64
CA GLY A 43 -1.26 -14.82 -3.41
C GLY A 43 -2.39 -14.67 -2.38
N LYS A 44 -2.81 -15.74 -1.69
CA LYS A 44 -3.75 -15.68 -0.56
C LYS A 44 -3.13 -14.87 0.61
N CYS A 45 -3.95 -14.35 1.52
CA CYS A 45 -3.47 -13.87 2.82
C CYS A 45 -2.85 -14.99 3.67
N ASP A 46 -2.02 -14.58 4.65
CA ASP A 46 -1.36 -15.46 5.61
C ASP A 46 -0.39 -16.48 4.97
N ILE A 47 0.24 -16.12 3.85
CA ILE A 47 1.28 -16.91 3.17
C ILE A 47 2.65 -16.24 3.28
N THR A 48 3.71 -16.96 2.91
CA THR A 48 5.08 -16.44 2.99
C THR A 48 5.39 -15.40 1.92
N LEU A 49 6.21 -14.41 2.28
CA LEU A 49 6.88 -13.55 1.32
C LEU A 49 7.91 -14.37 0.54
N ARG A 50 7.93 -14.20 -0.78
CA ARG A 50 8.81 -14.96 -1.66
C ARG A 50 10.22 -14.39 -1.73
N ARG A 51 11.17 -15.25 -2.12
CA ARG A 51 12.51 -14.83 -2.54
C ARG A 51 12.59 -14.79 -4.06
N LEU A 52 13.25 -13.77 -4.60
CA LEU A 52 13.73 -13.81 -5.97
C LEU A 52 14.90 -14.79 -6.03
N THR A 53 15.04 -15.50 -7.15
CA THR A 53 16.19 -16.36 -7.42
C THR A 53 17.16 -15.63 -8.32
N ASP A 54 18.45 -15.73 -8.06
CA ASP A 54 19.50 -15.18 -8.93
C ASP A 54 19.56 -15.90 -10.29
N HIS A 55 20.50 -15.50 -11.15
CA HIS A 55 20.68 -16.09 -12.48
C HIS A 55 21.16 -17.55 -12.46
N ARG A 56 21.58 -18.07 -11.30
CA ARG A 56 21.99 -19.47 -11.09
C ARG A 56 20.88 -20.31 -10.44
N GLY A 57 19.73 -19.71 -10.15
CA GLY A 57 18.59 -20.37 -9.51
C GLY A 57 18.64 -20.36 -7.98
N HIS A 58 19.60 -19.68 -7.36
CA HIS A 58 19.71 -19.63 -5.90
C HIS A 58 18.83 -18.51 -5.30
N PRO A 59 18.12 -18.75 -4.19
CA PRO A 59 17.36 -17.71 -3.51
C PRO A 59 18.25 -16.53 -3.08
N MET A 60 17.80 -15.32 -3.36
CA MET A 60 18.44 -14.08 -2.91
C MET A 60 18.13 -13.82 -1.43
N VAL A 61 18.89 -14.48 -0.55
CA VAL A 61 18.80 -14.38 0.91
C VAL A 61 20.19 -14.26 1.53
N ALA A 62 20.34 -13.45 2.57
CA ALA A 62 21.61 -13.14 3.22
C ALA A 62 21.45 -13.00 4.74
N TYR A 63 21.02 -14.07 5.41
CA TYR A 63 21.17 -14.18 6.87
C TYR A 63 22.63 -14.44 7.23
N GLU A 64 23.05 -13.97 8.40
CA GLU A 64 24.43 -14.06 8.87
C GLU A 64 24.91 -15.51 9.03
N ASP A 65 24.01 -16.40 9.46
CA ASP A 65 24.23 -17.84 9.62
C ASP A 65 23.64 -18.66 8.47
N GLY A 66 23.18 -18.00 7.40
CA GLY A 66 22.42 -18.62 6.31
C GLY A 66 21.04 -19.16 6.70
N LYS A 67 20.58 -18.97 7.95
CA LYS A 67 19.33 -19.53 8.49
C LYS A 67 18.39 -18.45 8.98
N SER A 68 18.69 -17.76 10.08
CA SER A 68 17.77 -16.80 10.67
C SER A 68 18.43 -15.62 11.39
N LEU A 69 19.74 -15.62 11.63
CA LEU A 69 20.40 -14.49 12.26
C LEU A 69 20.41 -13.29 11.31
N PRO A 70 19.86 -12.12 11.72
CA PRO A 70 19.82 -10.94 10.87
C PRO A 70 21.17 -10.58 10.27
N ARG A 71 21.18 -10.08 9.02
CA ARG A 71 22.41 -9.70 8.33
C ARG A 71 23.21 -8.71 9.17
N GLY A 72 24.49 -9.00 9.40
CA GLY A 72 25.39 -8.12 10.16
C GLY A 72 25.37 -8.32 11.67
N TYR A 73 24.64 -9.32 12.19
CA TYR A 73 24.60 -9.60 13.62
C TYR A 73 25.96 -10.16 14.14
N PRO A 74 26.37 -9.84 15.39
CA PRO A 74 25.80 -8.78 16.21
C PRO A 74 26.20 -7.38 15.72
N ASN A 75 27.44 -7.19 15.25
CA ASN A 75 27.99 -5.86 14.93
C ASN A 75 28.91 -5.85 13.70
N LYS A 76 28.65 -6.71 12.70
CA LYS A 76 29.42 -6.75 11.44
C LYS A 76 29.02 -5.65 10.45
N LEU A 77 27.81 -5.09 10.60
CA LEU A 77 27.32 -3.95 9.82
C LEU A 77 27.14 -2.71 10.72
N PRO A 78 27.25 -1.49 10.16
CA PRO A 78 27.12 -0.27 10.95
C PRO A 78 25.74 -0.12 11.57
N ASN A 79 25.68 0.53 12.72
CA ASN A 79 24.43 0.88 13.38
C ASN A 79 23.49 1.65 12.42
N PRO A 80 22.20 1.28 12.30
CA PRO A 80 21.30 1.88 11.32
C PRO A 80 21.01 3.37 11.57
N ARG A 81 21.04 3.83 12.83
CA ARG A 81 20.91 5.24 13.17
C ARG A 81 22.16 6.02 12.80
N THR A 82 23.36 5.45 12.99
CA THR A 82 24.60 6.08 12.51
C THR A 82 24.58 6.27 10.99
N VAL A 83 24.15 5.25 10.23
CA VAL A 83 23.97 5.40 8.77
C VAL A 83 22.95 6.50 8.46
N SER A 84 21.79 6.50 9.14
CA SER A 84 20.77 7.53 9.00
C SER A 84 21.31 8.95 9.25
N ASN A 85 22.09 9.17 10.31
CA ASN A 85 22.69 10.48 10.65
C ASN A 85 23.58 11.01 9.51
N LEU A 86 24.31 10.12 8.84
CA LEU A 86 25.25 10.55 7.80
C LEU A 86 24.58 10.80 6.44
N VAL A 87 23.62 9.97 6.05
CA VAL A 87 23.11 10.01 4.66
C VAL A 87 21.68 10.53 4.53
N SER A 88 20.94 10.68 5.63
CA SER A 88 19.51 10.98 5.55
C SER A 88 18.99 12.25 6.19
N ASP A 89 19.86 13.02 6.85
CA ASP A 89 19.47 14.30 7.41
C ASP A 89 19.15 15.32 6.31
N SER A 90 17.88 15.75 6.28
CA SER A 90 17.40 16.80 5.36
C SER A 90 18.17 18.11 5.49
N ALA A 91 18.73 18.46 6.65
CA ALA A 91 19.54 19.67 6.82
C ALA A 91 20.86 19.61 6.02
N LEU A 92 21.36 18.40 5.74
CA LEU A 92 22.55 18.17 4.92
C LEU A 92 22.23 18.07 3.42
N GLY A 93 20.95 18.19 3.06
CA GLY A 93 20.44 18.08 1.70
C GLY A 93 20.44 19.39 0.92
N PRO A 94 20.09 19.36 -0.36
CA PRO A 94 19.95 20.57 -1.17
C PRO A 94 18.83 21.47 -0.63
N ARG A 95 18.90 22.78 -0.91
CA ARG A 95 17.89 23.77 -0.46
C ARG A 95 16.44 23.42 -0.87
N ASN A 96 16.24 22.70 -1.97
CA ASN A 96 14.92 22.27 -2.43
C ASN A 96 14.84 20.75 -2.61
N GLN A 97 14.13 20.11 -1.69
CA GLN A 97 13.92 18.65 -1.64
C GLN A 97 12.56 18.23 -2.22
N TYR A 98 11.71 19.18 -2.63
CA TYR A 98 10.43 18.89 -3.26
C TYR A 98 10.56 18.40 -4.70
N ASP A 99 9.73 17.43 -5.07
CA ASP A 99 9.63 16.91 -6.43
C ASP A 99 8.96 17.95 -7.34
N ARG A 100 9.63 18.33 -8.43
CA ARG A 100 9.15 19.38 -9.36
C ARG A 100 8.02 18.93 -10.28
N TRP A 101 7.64 17.66 -10.26
CA TRP A 101 6.71 17.06 -11.21
C TRP A 101 5.54 16.36 -10.54
N ARG A 102 5.68 15.92 -9.28
CA ARG A 102 4.73 15.06 -8.60
C ARG A 102 4.10 15.72 -7.40
N THR A 103 2.84 15.40 -7.20
CA THR A 103 2.05 15.88 -6.06
C THR A 103 2.26 14.98 -4.85
N GLY A 104 1.89 15.45 -3.67
CA GLY A 104 1.84 14.65 -2.45
C GLY A 104 1.01 13.36 -2.61
N GLU A 105 -0.01 13.39 -3.48
CA GLU A 105 -0.83 12.22 -3.76
C GLU A 105 -0.05 11.02 -4.33
N VAL A 106 1.08 11.23 -5.02
CA VAL A 106 1.91 10.09 -5.47
C VAL A 106 2.44 9.29 -4.29
N MET A 107 2.79 9.96 -3.20
CA MET A 107 3.28 9.30 -1.98
C MET A 107 2.12 8.61 -1.28
N CYS A 108 1.01 9.33 -1.07
CA CYS A 108 -0.13 8.79 -0.34
C CYS A 108 -0.78 7.59 -1.04
N PHE A 109 -1.03 7.70 -2.35
CA PHE A 109 -1.59 6.59 -3.12
C PHE A 109 -0.62 5.40 -3.18
N GLY A 110 0.69 5.66 -3.24
CA GLY A 110 1.70 4.61 -3.12
C GLY A 110 1.60 3.85 -1.80
N GLN A 111 1.39 4.56 -0.68
CA GLN A 111 1.15 3.95 0.63
C GLN A 111 -0.16 3.15 0.68
N LEU A 112 -1.26 3.69 0.15
CA LEU A 112 -2.55 2.99 0.06
C LEU A 112 -2.42 1.66 -0.68
N ILE A 113 -1.77 1.69 -1.85
CA ILE A 113 -1.56 0.50 -2.68
C ILE A 113 -0.60 -0.48 -2.00
N ALA A 114 0.43 0.00 -1.28
CA ALA A 114 1.28 -0.88 -0.48
C ALA A 114 0.48 -1.61 0.62
N HIS A 115 -0.51 -0.94 1.22
CA HIS A 115 -1.41 -1.54 2.20
C HIS A 115 -2.47 -2.47 1.59
N ASP A 116 -2.62 -2.52 0.27
CA ASP A 116 -3.48 -3.48 -0.43
C ASP A 116 -2.85 -4.87 -0.54
N TYR A 117 -1.51 -4.94 -0.50
CA TYR A 117 -0.79 -6.17 -0.78
C TYR A 117 0.33 -6.58 0.21
N ILE A 118 0.76 -5.71 1.13
CA ILE A 118 1.75 -6.02 2.17
C ILE A 118 1.20 -5.71 3.56
N GLU A 119 1.23 -6.70 4.45
CA GLU A 119 1.18 -6.51 5.91
C GLU A 119 2.06 -7.57 6.58
N THR A 120 3.16 -7.16 7.21
CA THR A 120 3.99 -8.04 8.04
C THR A 120 3.75 -7.71 9.51
N ALA A 121 3.26 -8.66 10.31
CA ALA A 121 3.13 -8.47 11.75
C ALA A 121 4.47 -8.67 12.48
N PRO A 122 4.67 -8.01 13.64
CA PRO A 122 5.77 -8.36 14.53
C PRO A 122 5.57 -9.78 15.09
N ALA A 123 6.67 -10.43 15.46
CA ALA A 123 6.66 -11.78 16.02
C ALA A 123 5.93 -11.85 17.38
N ALA A 124 5.99 -10.78 18.18
CA ALA A 124 5.31 -10.68 19.46
C ALA A 124 4.98 -9.21 19.81
N ALA A 125 4.07 -9.01 20.75
CA ALA A 125 3.70 -7.69 21.29
C ALA A 125 4.62 -7.31 22.46
N VAL A 126 5.89 -7.05 22.17
CA VAL A 126 6.97 -6.94 23.18
C VAL A 126 7.73 -5.62 23.08
N ASN A 127 8.42 -5.26 24.17
CA ASN A 127 9.39 -4.18 24.19
C ASN A 127 10.81 -4.73 24.31
N CYS A 128 11.50 -4.86 23.18
CA CYS A 128 12.86 -5.37 23.10
C CYS A 128 13.94 -4.50 23.76
N CYS A 129 13.56 -3.32 24.26
CA CYS A 129 14.44 -2.44 25.04
C CYS A 129 14.21 -2.54 26.55
N ASN A 130 13.18 -3.27 26.99
CA ASN A 130 12.89 -3.47 28.40
C ASN A 130 13.50 -4.79 28.86
N ASN A 131 14.47 -4.73 29.78
CA ASN A 131 15.11 -5.92 30.34
C ASN A 131 14.17 -6.80 31.19
N LYS A 132 13.00 -6.28 31.57
CA LYS A 132 11.94 -7.06 32.24
C LYS A 132 11.02 -7.81 31.27
N ASP A 133 11.14 -7.57 29.96
CA ASP A 133 10.35 -8.30 28.96
C ASP A 133 10.92 -9.73 28.80
N PRO A 134 10.08 -10.79 28.80
CA PRO A 134 10.55 -12.18 28.65
C PRO A 134 11.31 -12.45 27.33
N HIS A 135 11.10 -11.62 26.32
CA HIS A 135 11.77 -11.72 25.03
C HIS A 135 13.02 -10.83 24.93
N PHE A 136 13.41 -10.13 26.00
CA PHE A 136 14.63 -9.34 26.02
C PHE A 136 15.86 -10.20 25.70
N GLY A 137 16.72 -9.72 24.79
CA GLY A 137 17.90 -10.47 24.33
C GLY A 137 17.60 -11.65 23.39
N ASN A 138 16.34 -12.07 23.23
CA ASN A 138 15.98 -13.17 22.34
C ASN A 138 16.00 -12.71 20.87
N ILE A 139 17.07 -13.05 20.15
CA ILE A 139 17.30 -12.61 18.76
C ILE A 139 16.27 -13.15 17.75
N ASP A 140 15.49 -14.19 18.07
CA ASP A 140 14.42 -14.67 17.18
C ASP A 140 13.20 -13.74 17.15
N VAL A 141 13.05 -12.90 18.18
CA VAL A 141 11.95 -11.95 18.36
C VAL A 141 12.45 -10.51 18.33
N CYS A 142 13.56 -10.22 19.02
CA CYS A 142 14.05 -8.90 19.29
C CYS A 142 15.32 -8.58 18.52
N PHE A 143 15.30 -7.48 17.77
CA PHE A 143 16.48 -6.97 17.06
C PHE A 143 16.55 -5.44 17.17
N PRO A 144 16.60 -4.90 18.41
CA PRO A 144 16.67 -3.45 18.64
C PRO A 144 17.96 -2.87 18.07
N PHE A 145 18.00 -1.54 17.96
CA PHE A 145 19.21 -0.81 17.63
C PHE A 145 19.38 0.35 18.60
N ASN A 146 20.63 0.73 18.87
CA ASN A 146 20.95 1.80 19.80
C ASN A 146 21.06 3.15 19.09
N ILE A 147 20.72 4.22 19.80
CA ILE A 147 21.08 5.59 19.43
C ILE A 147 22.56 5.79 19.82
N PRO A 148 23.43 6.24 18.89
CA PRO A 148 24.83 6.48 19.19
C PRO A 148 25.00 7.67 20.15
N ALA A 149 26.13 7.70 20.87
CA ALA A 149 26.52 8.87 21.66
C ALA A 149 26.66 10.11 20.75
N GLY A 150 26.23 11.28 21.23
CA GLY A 150 26.28 12.53 20.47
C GLY A 150 25.21 12.67 19.37
N ASP A 151 24.18 11.81 19.34
CA ASP A 151 23.04 12.01 18.44
C ASP A 151 22.33 13.34 18.77
N SER A 152 22.08 14.15 17.74
CA SER A 152 21.52 15.50 17.90
C SER A 152 20.03 15.51 18.25
N SER A 153 19.32 14.39 18.03
CA SER A 153 17.85 14.34 18.13
C SER A 153 17.36 13.44 19.26
N PHE A 154 18.17 12.48 19.70
CA PHE A 154 17.80 11.51 20.73
C PHE A 154 18.92 11.34 21.75
N PRO A 155 18.59 11.15 23.04
CA PRO A 155 19.59 10.70 24.02
C PRO A 155 20.06 9.27 23.68
N PRO A 156 21.28 8.88 24.10
CA PRO A 156 21.75 7.50 24.02
C PRO A 156 20.73 6.55 24.67
N SER A 157 20.14 5.70 23.84
CA SER A 157 19.00 4.87 24.23
C SER A 157 18.81 3.70 23.28
N CYS A 158 18.09 2.67 23.72
CA CYS A 158 17.64 1.58 22.86
C CYS A 158 16.36 1.99 22.11
N LYS A 159 16.32 1.76 20.80
CA LYS A 159 15.10 1.87 19.99
C LYS A 159 14.50 0.50 19.72
N ASN A 160 13.26 0.33 20.17
CA ASN A 160 12.54 -0.94 20.09
C ASN A 160 12.34 -1.37 18.64
N PHE A 161 12.76 -2.59 18.32
CA PHE A 161 12.52 -3.20 17.02
C PHE A 161 12.25 -4.70 17.20
N VAL A 162 11.02 -5.09 16.89
CA VAL A 162 10.57 -6.48 16.89
C VAL A 162 10.66 -7.02 15.46
N ARG A 163 11.29 -8.18 15.31
CA ARG A 163 11.39 -8.91 14.04
C ARG A 163 10.00 -9.29 13.53
N SER A 164 9.85 -9.40 12.22
CA SER A 164 8.58 -9.83 11.64
C SER A 164 8.29 -11.28 11.99
N LYS A 165 7.00 -11.65 12.11
CA LYS A 165 6.56 -13.02 12.38
C LYS A 165 7.17 -13.97 11.35
N ALA A 166 7.85 -15.01 11.86
CA ALA A 166 8.38 -16.08 11.03
C ALA A 166 7.24 -16.93 10.48
N ALA A 167 7.39 -17.40 9.24
CA ALA A 167 6.56 -18.45 8.68
C ALA A 167 6.71 -19.74 9.50
N PRO A 168 5.62 -20.48 9.78
CA PRO A 168 5.71 -21.80 10.37
C PRO A 168 6.58 -22.72 9.50
N LYS A 169 7.51 -23.47 10.13
CA LYS A 169 8.34 -24.44 9.42
C LYS A 169 7.61 -25.78 9.30
N ASN A 170 7.75 -26.42 8.15
CA ASN A 170 7.38 -27.81 7.89
C ASN A 170 8.50 -28.50 7.08
N GLN A 171 8.33 -29.77 6.73
CA GLN A 171 9.33 -30.57 5.99
C GLN A 171 9.69 -29.98 4.61
N HIS A 172 8.84 -29.13 4.02
CA HIS A 172 9.05 -28.49 2.72
C HIS A 172 9.53 -27.03 2.83
N SER A 173 9.73 -26.54 4.05
CA SER A 173 10.18 -25.16 4.27
C SER A 173 11.66 -25.01 3.93
N PRO A 174 12.07 -23.85 3.40
CA PRO A 174 13.48 -23.60 3.16
C PRO A 174 14.29 -23.63 4.48
N PRO A 175 15.61 -23.85 4.43
CA PRO A 175 16.45 -23.89 5.62
C PRO A 175 16.58 -22.53 6.32
N TYR A 176 16.08 -21.46 5.70
CA TYR A 176 16.13 -20.08 6.19
C TYR A 176 14.77 -19.52 6.60
N ARG A 177 14.77 -18.46 7.42
CA ARG A 177 13.57 -17.77 7.90
C ARG A 177 12.88 -17.01 6.77
N GLU A 178 11.58 -17.24 6.64
CA GLU A 178 10.67 -16.44 5.81
C GLU A 178 9.70 -15.66 6.68
N GLN A 179 9.23 -14.53 6.17
CA GLN A 179 8.24 -13.67 6.81
C GLN A 179 6.86 -13.92 6.21
N VAL A 180 5.81 -13.73 7.00
CA VAL A 180 4.42 -13.91 6.55
C VAL A 180 3.83 -12.59 6.08
N ASN A 181 3.17 -12.61 4.92
CA ASN A 181 2.26 -11.57 4.47
C ASN A 181 0.83 -11.89 4.96
N LEU A 182 0.27 -11.01 5.80
CA LEU A 182 -1.01 -11.23 6.48
C LEU A 182 -2.23 -10.87 5.63
N ILE A 183 -2.03 -10.29 4.45
CA ILE A 183 -3.08 -9.85 3.54
C ILE A 183 -2.87 -10.44 2.14
N THR A 184 -3.89 -10.36 1.30
CA THR A 184 -3.82 -10.87 -0.08
C THR A 184 -2.68 -10.17 -0.83
N SER A 185 -2.10 -10.82 -1.85
CA SER A 185 -1.05 -10.19 -2.65
C SER A 185 -1.59 -9.38 -3.84
N TYR A 186 -2.88 -9.53 -4.17
CA TYR A 186 -3.48 -8.95 -5.37
C TYR A 186 -3.80 -7.47 -5.16
N ILE A 187 -3.87 -6.71 -6.26
CA ILE A 187 -4.49 -5.37 -6.25
C ILE A 187 -6.00 -5.59 -6.35
N ASP A 188 -6.64 -5.82 -5.21
CA ASP A 188 -8.04 -6.24 -5.07
C ASP A 188 -8.85 -5.40 -4.07
N ALA A 189 -8.31 -4.24 -3.66
CA ALA A 189 -8.92 -3.33 -2.72
C ALA A 189 -9.20 -3.99 -1.34
N SER A 190 -8.35 -4.92 -0.92
CA SER A 190 -8.33 -5.47 0.44
C SER A 190 -8.18 -4.38 1.51
N PHE A 191 -7.56 -3.24 1.21
CA PHE A 191 -7.55 -2.09 2.13
C PHE A 191 -8.97 -1.54 2.44
N LEU A 192 -9.92 -1.75 1.53
CA LEU A 192 -11.33 -1.37 1.66
C LEU A 192 -12.17 -2.52 2.21
N TYR A 193 -12.06 -3.71 1.61
CA TYR A 193 -12.94 -4.86 1.88
C TYR A 193 -12.40 -5.82 2.95
N GLY A 194 -11.15 -5.66 3.37
CA GLY A 194 -10.44 -6.58 4.24
C GLY A 194 -9.96 -7.84 3.52
N SER A 195 -8.99 -8.53 4.14
CA SER A 195 -8.44 -9.82 3.66
C SER A 195 -9.05 -11.04 4.37
N ARG A 196 -10.03 -10.84 5.27
CA ARG A 196 -10.67 -11.92 6.03
C ARG A 196 -12.18 -11.72 6.08
N LYS A 197 -12.93 -12.82 6.06
CA LYS A 197 -14.41 -12.80 6.07
C LYS A 197 -14.97 -11.97 7.23
N GLY A 198 -14.41 -12.10 8.43
CA GLY A 198 -14.85 -11.31 9.60
C GLY A 198 -14.72 -9.80 9.39
N VAL A 199 -13.61 -9.34 8.84
CA VAL A 199 -13.40 -7.91 8.53
C VAL A 199 -14.33 -7.47 7.40
N ALA A 200 -14.44 -8.26 6.34
CA ALA A 200 -15.33 -7.99 5.20
C ALA A 200 -16.80 -7.84 5.61
N VAL A 201 -17.27 -8.63 6.56
CA VAL A 201 -18.60 -8.49 7.15
C VAL A 201 -18.66 -7.23 8.03
N ALA A 202 -17.65 -6.99 8.86
CA ALA A 202 -17.65 -5.88 9.81
C ALA A 202 -17.69 -4.50 9.15
N VAL A 203 -17.06 -4.32 7.98
CA VAL A 203 -17.02 -3.05 7.23
C VAL A 203 -18.32 -2.74 6.46
N ARG A 204 -19.21 -3.73 6.30
CA ARG A 204 -20.47 -3.61 5.56
C ARG A 204 -21.63 -3.29 6.50
N VAL A 205 -22.62 -2.56 5.99
CA VAL A 205 -23.92 -2.44 6.66
C VAL A 205 -24.59 -3.83 6.59
N PRO A 206 -25.04 -4.41 7.72
CA PRO A 206 -25.67 -5.72 7.74
C PRO A 206 -26.84 -5.81 6.76
N ASN A 207 -26.95 -6.94 6.04
CA ASN A 207 -27.99 -7.20 5.04
C ASN A 207 -28.12 -6.12 3.95
N SER A 208 -27.04 -5.39 3.65
CA SER A 208 -27.02 -4.30 2.66
C SER A 208 -25.87 -4.47 1.66
N PHE A 209 -25.93 -3.68 0.59
CA PHE A 209 -24.88 -3.48 -0.41
C PHE A 209 -23.97 -2.28 -0.09
N LEU A 210 -24.17 -1.64 1.05
CA LEU A 210 -23.43 -0.44 1.46
C LEU A 210 -22.29 -0.79 2.43
N MET A 211 -21.22 -0.03 2.33
CA MET A 211 -20.17 0.07 3.34
C MET A 211 -20.64 0.98 4.48
N LYS A 212 -20.25 0.68 5.71
CA LYS A 212 -20.53 1.52 6.88
C LYS A 212 -19.84 2.87 6.75
N VAL A 213 -20.53 3.92 7.20
CA VAL A 213 -20.03 5.29 7.35
C VAL A 213 -20.64 5.89 8.61
N ASP A 214 -19.92 6.81 9.26
CA ASP A 214 -20.45 7.59 10.39
C ASP A 214 -21.07 8.91 9.90
N ARG A 215 -21.64 9.68 10.84
CA ARG A 215 -22.21 11.02 10.61
C ARG A 215 -21.18 11.91 9.89
N GLY A 216 -21.62 12.60 8.84
CA GLY A 216 -20.72 13.34 7.94
C GLY A 216 -20.18 12.52 6.77
N ASN A 217 -20.66 11.29 6.60
CA ASN A 217 -20.21 10.36 5.57
C ASN A 217 -18.69 10.14 5.65
N ILE A 218 -18.17 9.98 6.87
CA ILE A 218 -16.75 9.71 7.17
C ILE A 218 -16.56 8.21 7.48
N LEU A 219 -15.30 7.78 7.64
CA LEU A 219 -15.01 6.38 7.99
C LEU A 219 -15.73 6.00 9.29
N PRO A 220 -16.31 4.80 9.38
CA PRO A 220 -16.97 4.34 10.58
C PRO A 220 -15.95 4.19 11.71
N SER A 221 -16.38 4.33 12.96
CA SER A 221 -15.48 4.29 14.10
C SER A 221 -15.65 3.04 14.95
N ILE A 222 -14.57 2.60 15.62
CA ILE A 222 -14.56 1.50 16.58
C ILE A 222 -13.98 1.93 17.93
N ALA A 223 -14.52 1.36 19.00
CA ALA A 223 -13.90 1.48 20.32
C ALA A 223 -12.53 0.77 20.34
N GLY A 224 -11.53 1.39 20.96
CA GLY A 224 -10.21 0.76 21.17
C GLY A 224 -9.30 0.65 19.95
N GLY A 225 -9.61 1.29 18.82
CA GLY A 225 -8.89 1.19 17.54
C GLY A 225 -7.48 1.84 17.46
N GLY A 226 -6.76 1.98 18.57
CA GLY A 226 -5.34 2.34 18.56
C GLY A 226 -4.96 3.74 18.12
N CYS A 227 -5.96 4.60 17.87
CA CYS A 227 -5.76 6.02 17.72
C CYS A 227 -5.36 6.66 19.05
N LEU A 228 -4.89 7.91 19.00
CA LEU A 228 -4.73 8.71 20.21
C LEU A 228 -6.10 8.93 20.86
N LYS A 229 -6.20 8.58 22.14
CA LYS A 229 -7.45 8.63 22.92
C LYS A 229 -7.69 9.99 23.55
N ASP A 230 -6.71 10.90 23.46
CA ASP A 230 -6.68 12.13 24.25
C ASP A 230 -7.54 13.26 23.67
N THR A 231 -8.27 13.01 22.58
CA THR A 231 -9.17 14.00 21.98
C THR A 231 -10.64 13.67 22.31
N PRO A 232 -11.33 14.50 23.12
CA PRO A 232 -12.74 14.31 23.45
C PRO A 232 -13.59 14.17 22.18
N ASN A 233 -14.52 13.21 22.18
CA ASN A 233 -15.45 12.95 21.06
C ASN A 233 -14.83 12.48 19.73
N VAL A 234 -13.53 12.16 19.68
CA VAL A 234 -12.88 11.56 18.51
C VAL A 234 -12.77 10.05 18.70
N ARG A 235 -13.18 9.29 17.68
CA ARG A 235 -13.17 7.82 17.73
C ARG A 235 -12.22 7.26 16.69
N CYS A 236 -11.65 6.07 16.93
CA CYS A 236 -10.70 5.51 15.97
C CYS A 236 -11.44 5.03 14.71
N PRO A 237 -11.04 5.44 13.50
CA PRO A 237 -11.67 5.00 12.27
C PRO A 237 -11.37 3.51 12.03
N PHE A 238 -12.31 2.85 11.35
CA PHE A 238 -12.29 1.46 10.98
C PHE A 238 -12.43 1.32 9.47
N ALA A 239 -11.62 0.45 8.89
CA ALA A 239 -11.58 0.15 7.46
C ALA A 239 -11.16 -1.31 7.26
N GLY A 240 -11.10 -1.76 6.00
CA GLY A 240 -10.60 -3.09 5.64
C GLY A 240 -9.16 -3.34 6.08
N ASP A 241 -8.34 -2.28 6.13
CA ASP A 241 -6.98 -2.28 6.69
C ASP A 241 -6.87 -1.38 7.93
N SER A 242 -6.20 -1.90 8.97
CA SER A 242 -6.09 -1.24 10.28
C SER A 242 -5.09 -0.06 10.31
N ARG A 243 -4.31 0.15 9.26
CA ARG A 243 -3.33 1.24 9.17
C ARG A 243 -3.92 2.48 8.51
N SER A 244 -5.23 2.49 8.23
CA SER A 244 -5.95 3.62 7.64
C SER A 244 -5.81 4.93 8.44
N VAL A 245 -5.61 4.85 9.76
CA VAL A 245 -5.50 6.00 10.69
C VAL A 245 -4.07 6.57 10.82
N VAL A 246 -3.05 5.98 10.18
CA VAL A 246 -1.65 6.35 10.43
C VAL A 246 -1.39 7.85 10.21
N VAL A 247 -1.94 8.42 9.14
CA VAL A 247 -1.86 9.86 8.80
C VAL A 247 -3.15 10.31 8.08
N PRO A 248 -3.56 11.59 8.18
CA PRO A 248 -4.86 12.06 7.67
C PRO A 248 -5.06 11.84 6.17
N TYR A 249 -4.05 12.13 5.34
CA TYR A 249 -4.18 11.95 3.89
C TYR A 249 -4.30 10.48 3.47
N LEU A 250 -3.81 9.53 4.28
CA LEU A 250 -4.06 8.09 4.07
C LEU A 250 -5.52 7.75 4.41
N SER A 251 -6.02 8.23 5.55
CA SER A 251 -7.44 8.10 5.92
C SER A 251 -8.38 8.68 4.87
N LEU A 252 -7.99 9.81 4.25
CA LEU A 252 -8.71 10.43 3.14
C LEU A 252 -8.84 9.45 1.95
N ASN A 253 -7.76 8.77 1.57
CA ASN A 253 -7.79 7.79 0.49
C ASN A 253 -8.62 6.54 0.83
N HIS A 254 -8.62 6.08 2.08
CA HIS A 254 -9.56 5.03 2.51
C HIS A 254 -11.01 5.49 2.38
N LEU A 255 -11.31 6.71 2.83
CA LEU A 255 -12.65 7.28 2.75
C LEU A 255 -13.13 7.46 1.30
N LEU A 256 -12.24 7.83 0.39
CA LEU A 256 -12.54 7.98 -1.04
C LEU A 256 -13.21 6.73 -1.60
N TYR A 257 -12.61 5.56 -1.34
CA TYR A 257 -13.07 4.29 -1.90
C TYR A 257 -14.30 3.74 -1.18
N VAL A 258 -14.50 4.06 0.11
CA VAL A 258 -15.77 3.81 0.81
C VAL A 258 -16.91 4.61 0.16
N ARG A 259 -16.70 5.91 -0.08
CA ARG A 259 -17.69 6.76 -0.74
C ARG A 259 -17.96 6.33 -2.18
N GLU A 260 -16.90 5.99 -2.94
CA GLU A 260 -17.06 5.51 -4.31
C GLU A 260 -17.83 4.19 -4.37
N HIS A 261 -17.57 3.24 -3.46
CA HIS A 261 -18.36 2.02 -3.37
C HIS A 261 -19.85 2.36 -3.16
N ASN A 262 -20.19 3.15 -2.15
CA ASN A 262 -21.57 3.49 -1.83
C ASN A 262 -22.26 4.25 -2.97
N ARG A 263 -21.54 5.14 -3.67
CA ARG A 263 -22.04 5.86 -4.85
C ARG A 263 -22.36 4.91 -6.01
N LEU A 264 -21.46 3.98 -6.31
CA LEU A 264 -21.63 3.03 -7.41
C LEU A 264 -22.72 1.99 -7.10
N SER A 265 -22.71 1.42 -5.89
CA SER A 265 -23.67 0.39 -5.49
C SER A 265 -25.11 0.90 -5.46
N THR A 266 -25.32 2.13 -4.95
CA THR A 266 -26.64 2.80 -4.97
C THR A 266 -27.17 2.98 -6.39
N ARG A 267 -26.32 3.42 -7.32
CA ARG A 267 -26.69 3.60 -8.73
C ARG A 267 -26.99 2.26 -9.42
N LEU A 268 -26.17 1.23 -9.15
CA LEU A 268 -26.39 -0.11 -9.68
C LEU A 268 -27.70 -0.72 -9.17
N LYS A 269 -28.02 -0.59 -7.88
CA LYS A 269 -29.30 -1.06 -7.32
C LYS A 269 -30.49 -0.36 -7.96
N LYS A 270 -30.38 0.96 -8.22
CA LYS A 270 -31.44 1.72 -8.91
C LYS A 270 -31.63 1.25 -10.36
N LEU A 271 -30.54 0.96 -11.07
CA LEU A 271 -30.61 0.46 -12.45
C LEU A 271 -31.15 -0.97 -12.53
N ASN A 272 -30.85 -1.78 -11.51
CA ASN A 272 -31.11 -3.22 -11.46
C ASN A 272 -31.88 -3.56 -10.18
N SER A 273 -33.14 -3.14 -10.09
CA SER A 273 -33.99 -3.31 -8.89
C SER A 273 -34.09 -4.78 -8.46
N CYS A 274 -34.08 -5.71 -9.40
CA CYS A 274 -34.17 -7.16 -9.17
C CYS A 274 -32.88 -7.79 -8.60
N TRP A 275 -31.74 -7.11 -8.61
CA TRP A 275 -30.50 -7.67 -8.05
C TRP A 275 -30.56 -7.76 -6.53
N SER A 276 -30.08 -8.87 -5.97
CA SER A 276 -29.89 -9.01 -4.52
C SER A 276 -28.82 -8.05 -4.01
N ASN A 277 -28.86 -7.74 -2.71
CA ASN A 277 -27.86 -6.87 -2.08
C ASN A 277 -26.44 -7.43 -2.25
N GLU A 278 -26.27 -8.76 -2.18
CA GLU A 278 -24.99 -9.40 -2.40
C GLU A 278 -24.49 -9.26 -3.85
N LYS A 279 -25.37 -9.42 -4.84
CA LYS A 279 -25.00 -9.21 -6.25
C LYS A 279 -24.56 -7.77 -6.51
N VAL A 280 -25.28 -6.78 -5.94
CA VAL A 280 -24.89 -5.37 -6.05
C VAL A 280 -23.54 -5.11 -5.39
N PHE A 281 -23.31 -5.65 -4.20
CA PHE A 281 -22.04 -5.51 -3.49
C PHE A 281 -20.87 -6.08 -4.31
N GLU A 282 -20.97 -7.32 -4.77
CA GLU A 282 -19.89 -7.99 -5.48
C GLU A 282 -19.63 -7.41 -6.89
N GLU A 283 -20.68 -7.00 -7.63
CA GLU A 283 -20.50 -6.28 -8.89
C GLU A 283 -19.86 -4.89 -8.67
N THR A 284 -20.23 -4.19 -7.59
CA THR A 284 -19.58 -2.93 -7.21
C THR A 284 -18.11 -3.16 -6.86
N ARG A 285 -17.81 -4.19 -6.05
CA ARG A 285 -16.44 -4.59 -5.69
C ARG A 285 -15.61 -4.86 -6.94
N ARG A 286 -16.14 -5.59 -7.93
CA ARG A 286 -15.47 -5.81 -9.22
C ARG A 286 -15.14 -4.50 -9.94
N ILE A 287 -16.08 -3.54 -10.00
CA ILE A 287 -15.84 -2.24 -10.65
C ILE A 287 -14.76 -1.45 -9.92
N ILE A 288 -14.80 -1.39 -8.58
CA ILE A 288 -13.79 -0.70 -7.76
C ILE A 288 -12.40 -1.29 -8.01
N ILE A 289 -12.27 -2.62 -8.01
CA ILE A 289 -11.02 -3.32 -8.29
C ILE A 289 -10.50 -2.96 -9.69
N ALA A 290 -11.39 -2.97 -10.70
CA ALA A 290 -11.02 -2.58 -12.05
C ALA A 290 -10.59 -1.11 -12.15
N GLN A 291 -11.26 -0.20 -11.43
CA GLN A 291 -10.86 1.20 -11.35
C GLN A 291 -9.46 1.33 -10.72
N LEU A 292 -9.23 0.65 -9.60
CA LEU A 292 -7.97 0.65 -8.87
C LEU A 292 -6.82 0.11 -9.75
N GLN A 293 -6.97 -1.09 -10.33
CA GLN A 293 -5.99 -1.69 -11.24
C GLN A 293 -5.71 -0.77 -12.43
N HIS A 294 -6.75 -0.16 -13.03
CA HIS A 294 -6.56 0.77 -14.13
C HIS A 294 -5.74 2.01 -13.72
N ILE A 295 -6.05 2.62 -12.57
CA ILE A 295 -5.33 3.78 -12.04
C ILE A 295 -3.87 3.42 -11.71
N VAL A 296 -3.63 2.28 -11.07
CA VAL A 296 -2.28 1.81 -10.74
C VAL A 296 -1.42 1.75 -12.00
N TYR A 297 -1.84 1.02 -13.02
CA TYR A 297 -0.97 0.75 -14.18
C TYR A 297 -0.91 1.87 -15.21
N ASN A 298 -1.93 2.75 -15.28
CA ASN A 298 -1.99 3.79 -16.32
C ASN A 298 -1.68 5.20 -15.80
N HIS A 299 -1.80 5.44 -14.49
CA HIS A 299 -1.58 6.77 -13.91
C HIS A 299 -0.47 6.78 -12.85
N PHE A 300 -0.53 5.87 -11.87
CA PHE A 300 0.42 5.83 -10.76
C PHE A 300 1.80 5.29 -11.18
N LEU A 301 1.86 4.08 -11.76
CA LEU A 301 3.15 3.49 -12.19
C LEU A 301 3.88 4.36 -13.21
N PRO A 302 3.24 5.01 -14.21
CA PRO A 302 3.92 5.96 -15.09
C PRO A 302 4.42 7.25 -14.39
N ALA A 303 3.96 7.55 -13.18
CA ALA A 303 4.54 8.62 -12.37
C ALA A 303 5.80 8.13 -11.64
N VAL A 304 5.82 6.87 -11.21
CA VAL A 304 6.91 6.27 -10.40
C VAL A 304 8.03 5.69 -11.25
N LEU A 305 7.69 4.93 -12.28
CA LEU A 305 8.60 4.21 -13.16
C LEU A 305 8.81 4.98 -14.45
N ASP A 306 10.02 4.90 -14.99
CA ASP A 306 10.31 5.48 -16.29
C ASP A 306 9.65 4.69 -17.44
N LYS A 307 9.56 5.32 -18.61
CA LYS A 307 8.95 4.68 -19.79
C LYS A 307 9.70 3.43 -20.24
N HIS A 308 11.00 3.33 -19.95
CA HIS A 308 11.79 2.16 -20.31
C HIS A 308 11.38 0.95 -19.48
N THR A 309 11.34 1.10 -18.16
CA THR A 309 10.90 0.07 -17.19
C THR A 309 9.45 -0.35 -17.46
N MET A 310 8.55 0.61 -17.67
CA MET A 310 7.15 0.32 -18.01
C MET A 310 7.00 -0.57 -19.25
N ARG A 311 7.87 -0.40 -20.26
CA ARG A 311 7.88 -1.24 -21.47
C ARG A 311 8.57 -2.58 -21.22
N LYS A 312 9.75 -2.57 -20.59
CA LYS A 312 10.54 -3.78 -20.28
C LYS A 312 9.70 -4.84 -19.55
N PHE A 313 8.84 -4.41 -18.63
CA PHE A 313 8.00 -5.29 -17.83
C PHE A 313 6.54 -5.38 -18.31
N HIS A 314 6.23 -4.87 -19.51
CA HIS A 314 4.90 -4.94 -20.13
C HIS A 314 3.76 -4.41 -19.23
N LEU A 315 4.03 -3.33 -18.50
CA LEU A 315 3.13 -2.83 -17.46
C LEU A 315 1.95 -2.03 -18.04
N TYR A 316 2.11 -1.40 -19.20
CA TYR A 316 1.01 -0.66 -19.85
C TYR A 316 -0.22 -1.56 -20.10
N SER A 317 -1.40 -1.05 -19.78
CA SER A 317 -2.67 -1.65 -20.23
C SER A 317 -2.95 -1.26 -21.68
N ARG A 318 -3.80 -2.05 -22.35
CA ARG A 318 -4.28 -1.69 -23.68
C ARG A 318 -5.26 -0.53 -23.58
N ARG A 319 -5.19 0.39 -24.53
CA ARG A 319 -6.09 1.56 -24.61
C ARG A 319 -7.57 1.17 -24.75
N TRP A 320 -7.83 0.05 -25.44
CA TRP A 320 -9.16 -0.48 -25.74
C TRP A 320 -9.12 -2.00 -25.69
N GLY A 321 -10.29 -2.64 -25.66
CA GLY A 321 -10.34 -4.08 -25.85
C GLY A 321 -9.92 -4.87 -24.62
N TYR A 322 -10.03 -6.19 -24.73
CA TYR A 322 -9.42 -7.11 -23.78
C TYR A 322 -7.89 -7.19 -23.95
N ASN A 323 -7.23 -7.67 -22.90
CA ASN A 323 -5.82 -8.01 -22.90
C ASN A 323 -5.62 -9.26 -22.04
N ASN A 324 -5.52 -10.44 -22.67
CA ASN A 324 -5.36 -11.69 -21.94
C ASN A 324 -3.90 -11.93 -21.57
N VAL A 325 -3.55 -11.54 -20.36
CA VAL A 325 -2.17 -11.65 -19.85
C VAL A 325 -2.03 -12.69 -18.74
N TYR A 326 -3.13 -13.30 -18.29
CA TYR A 326 -3.09 -14.25 -17.20
C TYR A 326 -2.28 -15.50 -17.58
N ASN A 327 -1.36 -15.88 -16.70
CA ASN A 327 -0.53 -17.07 -16.81
C ASN A 327 -0.60 -17.83 -15.48
N ASP A 328 -1.22 -19.02 -15.51
CA ASP A 328 -1.42 -19.86 -14.33
C ASP A 328 -0.15 -20.51 -13.77
N ARG A 329 1.00 -20.30 -14.42
CA ARG A 329 2.34 -20.69 -13.93
C ARG A 329 3.02 -19.55 -13.16
N VAL A 330 2.42 -18.35 -13.16
CA VAL A 330 2.96 -17.19 -12.44
C VAL A 330 2.28 -17.03 -11.11
N ASP A 331 3.05 -17.21 -10.05
CA ASP A 331 2.66 -16.86 -8.69
C ASP A 331 2.80 -15.35 -8.45
N ALA A 332 1.70 -14.71 -8.04
CA ALA A 332 1.62 -13.27 -7.78
C ALA A 332 2.03 -12.87 -6.35
N SER A 333 2.48 -13.82 -5.51
CA SER A 333 2.88 -13.55 -4.13
C SER A 333 3.98 -12.48 -4.04
N ILE A 334 3.95 -11.68 -2.97
CA ILE A 334 4.87 -10.56 -2.79
C ILE A 334 6.30 -11.04 -2.46
N PHE A 335 7.30 -10.45 -3.11
CA PHE A 335 8.70 -10.68 -2.78
C PHE A 335 9.15 -9.91 -1.54
N SER A 336 9.98 -10.55 -0.72
CA SER A 336 10.66 -9.92 0.42
C SER A 336 11.44 -8.66 0.03
N SER A 337 12.18 -8.67 -1.08
CA SER A 337 12.92 -7.47 -1.55
C SER A 337 12.01 -6.32 -1.95
N PHE A 338 10.80 -6.64 -2.42
CA PHE A 338 9.77 -5.65 -2.69
C PHE A 338 9.17 -5.12 -1.36
N SER A 339 8.80 -5.99 -0.43
CA SER A 339 8.21 -5.62 0.87
C SER A 339 9.18 -4.89 1.81
N GLY A 340 10.36 -5.46 2.03
CA GLY A 340 11.38 -4.97 2.96
C GLY A 340 12.20 -3.79 2.45
N ALA A 341 12.16 -3.50 1.14
CA ALA A 341 12.93 -2.39 0.56
C ALA A 341 12.18 -1.62 -0.54
N ALA A 342 11.92 -2.21 -1.70
CA ALA A 342 11.54 -1.43 -2.89
C ALA A 342 10.22 -0.67 -2.71
N ALA A 343 9.16 -1.28 -2.15
CA ALA A 343 7.87 -0.64 -1.90
C ALA A 343 7.94 0.47 -0.82
N ARG A 344 9.07 0.62 -0.13
CA ARG A 344 9.32 1.64 0.90
C ARG A 344 9.96 2.91 0.35
N TYR A 345 10.24 2.97 -0.96
CA TYR A 345 10.81 4.16 -1.61
C TYR A 345 10.00 5.43 -1.29
N GLY A 346 8.66 5.29 -1.19
CA GLY A 346 7.73 6.37 -0.91
C GLY A 346 7.92 7.02 0.47
N HIS A 347 8.60 6.37 1.42
CA HIS A 347 8.87 6.98 2.73
C HIS A 347 9.74 8.25 2.63
N SER A 348 10.61 8.33 1.62
CA SER A 348 11.41 9.55 1.34
C SER A 348 10.57 10.68 0.74
N GLN A 349 9.40 10.36 0.15
CA GLN A 349 8.52 11.35 -0.48
C GLN A 349 7.55 12.02 0.51
N ILE A 350 7.58 11.61 1.78
CA ILE A 350 6.68 12.12 2.82
C ILE A 350 6.96 13.61 3.06
N MET A 351 5.89 14.41 3.11
CA MET A 351 5.95 15.86 3.35
C MET A 351 6.03 16.15 4.85
N PRO A 352 6.56 17.31 5.27
CA PRO A 352 6.69 17.65 6.69
C PRO A 352 5.35 18.00 7.36
N ASP A 353 4.28 18.15 6.59
CA ASP A 353 2.97 18.61 7.04
C ASP A 353 1.81 17.82 6.41
N ALA A 354 0.63 17.93 7.02
CA ALA A 354 -0.64 17.39 6.52
C ALA A 354 -1.69 18.51 6.56
N SER A 355 -1.65 19.36 5.55
CA SER A 355 -2.28 20.70 5.62
C SER A 355 -3.56 20.80 4.79
N GLU A 356 -4.32 21.86 5.04
CA GLU A 356 -5.54 22.20 4.30
C GLU A 356 -5.25 23.36 3.35
N LEU A 357 -5.76 23.28 2.11
CA LEU A 357 -5.69 24.37 1.14
C LEU A 357 -7.11 24.83 0.86
N LYS A 358 -7.47 26.09 1.14
CA LYS A 358 -8.83 26.63 0.93
C LYS A 358 -9.16 26.83 -0.57
N ASN A 359 -10.41 27.22 -0.85
CA ASN A 359 -10.94 27.26 -2.23
C ASN A 359 -10.35 28.38 -3.09
N ASP A 360 -9.71 29.37 -2.46
CA ASP A 360 -8.93 30.43 -3.12
C ASP A 360 -7.59 29.93 -3.70
N PHE A 361 -7.20 28.68 -3.40
CA PHE A 361 -5.91 28.09 -3.76
C PHE A 361 -4.68 28.87 -3.24
N SER A 362 -4.86 29.74 -2.24
CA SER A 362 -3.79 30.53 -1.62
C SER A 362 -3.73 30.33 -0.11
N THR A 363 -4.88 30.29 0.58
CA THR A 363 -4.92 30.15 2.04
C THR A 363 -4.61 28.71 2.44
N VAL A 364 -3.55 28.53 3.23
CA VAL A 364 -3.11 27.21 3.75
C VAL A 364 -3.18 27.21 5.27
N ILE A 365 -3.83 26.19 5.84
CA ILE A 365 -3.77 25.90 7.28
C ILE A 365 -2.85 24.70 7.47
N THR A 366 -1.71 24.94 8.12
CA THR A 366 -0.64 23.96 8.24
C THR A 366 -0.73 23.15 9.52
N HIS A 367 -0.65 21.83 9.42
CA HIS A 367 -0.54 20.92 10.55
C HIS A 367 0.76 20.13 10.42
N LYS A 368 1.64 20.19 11.42
CA LYS A 368 2.91 19.44 11.40
C LYS A 368 2.61 17.94 11.37
N LEU A 369 3.32 17.19 10.52
CA LEU A 369 3.03 15.77 10.35
C LEU A 369 3.14 15.00 11.67
N GLU A 370 4.14 15.31 12.50
CA GLU A 370 4.36 14.65 13.80
C GLU A 370 3.18 14.73 14.78
N ASP A 371 2.34 15.76 14.65
CA ASP A 371 1.18 15.97 15.52
C ASP A 371 -0.05 15.18 15.03
N THR A 372 -0.01 14.68 13.79
CA THR A 372 -1.16 14.04 13.14
C THR A 372 -1.14 12.52 13.20
N TYR A 373 -0.03 11.89 13.62
CA TYR A 373 0.09 10.44 13.61
C TYR A 373 -0.98 9.77 14.47
N PHE A 374 -1.73 8.83 13.90
CA PHE A 374 -2.81 8.12 14.62
C PHE A 374 -3.88 9.05 15.25
N ASN A 375 -3.96 10.31 14.83
CA ASN A 375 -4.93 11.28 15.32
C ASN A 375 -6.06 11.46 14.29
N PRO A 376 -7.29 10.98 14.57
CA PRO A 376 -8.40 11.11 13.63
C PRO A 376 -8.99 12.53 13.55
N TYR A 377 -8.58 13.44 14.42
CA TYR A 377 -9.20 14.76 14.57
C TYR A 377 -9.37 15.49 13.25
N LEU A 378 -8.32 15.57 12.42
CA LEU A 378 -8.38 16.26 11.13
C LEU A 378 -9.37 15.64 10.13
N MET A 379 -9.74 14.36 10.28
CA MET A 379 -10.73 13.71 9.43
C MET A 379 -12.15 13.78 10.00
N GLN A 380 -12.30 14.01 11.31
CA GLN A 380 -13.59 13.96 12.02
C GLN A 380 -14.10 15.32 12.46
N GLN A 381 -13.22 16.33 12.55
CA GLN A 381 -13.59 17.68 12.95
C GLN A 381 -14.75 18.20 12.08
N HIS A 382 -15.74 18.80 12.75
CA HIS A 382 -16.95 19.32 12.10
C HIS A 382 -17.61 18.34 11.12
N TYR A 383 -17.64 17.04 11.46
CA TYR A 383 -18.18 15.97 10.62
C TYR A 383 -17.53 15.88 9.23
N GLY A 384 -16.23 16.16 9.14
CA GLY A 384 -15.44 16.07 7.91
C GLY A 384 -15.61 17.25 6.95
N SER A 385 -16.03 18.42 7.43
CA SER A 385 -16.25 19.61 6.58
C SER A 385 -14.98 20.09 5.85
N ASN A 386 -13.80 19.82 6.42
CA ASN A 386 -12.48 20.16 5.90
C ASN A 386 -11.91 19.15 4.89
N ILE A 387 -12.60 18.01 4.65
CA ILE A 387 -12.14 16.97 3.70
C ILE A 387 -11.82 17.55 2.33
N LYS A 388 -12.64 18.47 1.83
CA LYS A 388 -12.42 19.16 0.55
C LYS A 388 -11.13 19.99 0.53
N ASP A 389 -10.72 20.53 1.67
CA ASP A 389 -9.52 21.36 1.79
C ASP A 389 -8.24 20.50 1.88
N LEU A 390 -8.29 19.40 2.63
CA LEU A 390 -7.25 18.36 2.63
C LEU A 390 -7.06 17.78 1.22
N THR A 391 -8.17 17.49 0.55
CA THR A 391 -8.23 17.02 -0.84
C THR A 391 -7.54 17.99 -1.79
N ARG A 392 -7.88 19.29 -1.74
CA ARG A 392 -7.22 20.30 -2.58
C ARG A 392 -5.71 20.38 -2.29
N TRP A 393 -5.30 20.28 -1.03
CA TRP A 393 -3.90 20.37 -0.65
C TRP A 393 -3.06 19.21 -1.21
N ILE A 394 -3.39 17.95 -0.87
CA ILE A 394 -2.59 16.79 -1.28
C ILE A 394 -2.60 16.58 -2.80
N ALA A 395 -3.69 16.97 -3.47
CA ALA A 395 -3.79 16.92 -4.91
C ALA A 395 -2.93 17.98 -5.60
N THR A 396 -2.56 19.09 -4.98
CA THR A 396 -1.88 20.20 -5.69
C THR A 396 -0.47 20.48 -5.22
N LYS A 397 -0.14 20.16 -3.96
CA LYS A 397 1.17 20.38 -3.37
C LYS A 397 2.17 19.31 -3.76
N GLN A 398 3.45 19.66 -3.77
CA GLN A 398 4.54 18.79 -4.20
C GLN A 398 4.86 17.75 -3.12
N SER A 399 5.16 16.51 -3.53
CA SER A 399 5.79 15.54 -2.62
C SER A 399 7.26 15.92 -2.37
N GLN A 400 7.91 15.28 -1.39
CA GLN A 400 9.37 15.22 -1.40
C GLN A 400 9.86 14.31 -2.54
N LYS A 401 11.14 14.42 -2.89
CA LYS A 401 11.81 13.57 -3.88
C LYS A 401 11.99 12.15 -3.35
N VAL A 402 12.29 11.23 -4.26
CA VAL A 402 12.86 9.95 -3.88
C VAL A 402 14.37 10.11 -3.82
N ASP A 403 14.89 10.21 -2.60
CA ASP A 403 16.30 10.25 -2.29
C ASP A 403 16.50 9.80 -0.83
N THR A 404 17.69 9.99 -0.28
CA THR A 404 17.95 9.67 1.13
C THR A 404 17.59 10.79 2.09
N PHE A 405 17.16 11.98 1.67
CA PHE A 405 16.90 13.10 2.58
C PHE A 405 15.47 13.03 3.15
N PHE A 406 15.33 12.43 4.33
CA PHE A 406 14.04 12.26 4.98
C PHE A 406 13.72 13.49 5.84
N VAL A 407 12.47 13.96 5.77
CA VAL A 407 12.00 15.04 6.64
C VAL A 407 12.06 14.63 8.11
N ASP A 408 12.35 15.60 8.98
CA ASP A 408 12.49 15.41 10.43
C ASP A 408 11.29 14.67 11.06
N ALA A 409 10.08 14.96 10.56
CA ALA A 409 8.83 14.36 11.01
C ALA A 409 8.80 12.81 10.94
N VAL A 410 9.57 12.18 10.04
CA VAL A 410 9.67 10.72 9.92
C VAL A 410 11.04 10.18 10.34
N ARG A 411 12.07 11.02 10.31
CA ARG A 411 13.44 10.63 10.65
C ARG A 411 13.73 10.72 12.15
N ASN A 412 13.15 11.69 12.83
CA ASN A 412 13.41 11.97 14.25
C ASN A 412 12.12 11.99 15.08
N LYS A 413 10.97 12.23 14.46
CA LYS A 413 9.69 12.37 15.16
C LYS A 413 8.66 11.32 14.75
N LEU A 414 9.08 10.20 14.17
CA LEU A 414 8.15 9.14 13.79
C LEU A 414 7.37 8.67 15.03
N PHE A 415 6.06 8.90 15.02
CA PHE A 415 5.15 8.55 16.13
C PHE A 415 5.58 9.17 17.48
N SER A 416 6.14 10.39 17.46
CA SER A 416 6.54 11.14 18.67
C SER A 416 5.38 11.45 19.61
N ASN A 417 4.16 11.50 19.09
CA ASN A 417 2.93 11.66 19.86
C ASN A 417 2.44 10.36 20.55
N ARG A 418 3.25 9.30 20.57
CA ARG A 418 2.96 8.03 21.25
C ARG A 418 4.04 7.69 22.29
N ASN A 419 3.75 6.74 23.17
CA ASN A 419 4.71 6.24 24.16
C ASN A 419 5.22 4.83 23.80
N PRO A 420 6.56 4.59 23.76
CA PRO A 420 7.63 5.59 23.89
C PRO A 420 7.70 6.52 22.68
N PRO A 421 8.11 7.79 22.86
CA PRO A 421 8.09 8.79 21.79
C PRO A 421 9.24 8.63 20.82
N GLY A 422 8.90 8.74 19.53
CA GLY A 422 9.85 9.06 18.47
C GLY A 422 10.72 7.88 18.04
N SER A 423 10.82 7.72 16.73
CA SER A 423 11.73 6.77 16.10
C SER A 423 12.26 7.34 14.80
N ASP A 424 13.10 6.54 14.12
CA ASP A 424 13.69 6.87 12.84
C ASP A 424 13.21 5.89 11.79
N LEU A 425 12.34 6.35 10.89
CA LEU A 425 11.76 5.51 9.84
C LEU A 425 12.83 4.94 8.89
N PHE A 426 13.86 5.71 8.59
CA PHE A 426 14.93 5.28 7.68
C PHE A 426 15.84 4.24 8.35
N ALA A 427 16.26 4.47 9.60
CA ALA A 427 17.00 3.48 10.39
C ALA A 427 16.19 2.18 10.58
N ARG A 428 14.87 2.29 10.83
CA ARG A 428 13.98 1.13 10.91
C ARG A 428 13.87 0.37 9.60
N ASN A 429 13.88 1.07 8.46
CA ASN A 429 13.87 0.40 7.15
C ASN A 429 15.19 -0.36 6.91
N ILE A 430 16.34 0.20 7.30
CA ILE A 430 17.63 -0.50 7.26
C ILE A 430 17.57 -1.78 8.12
N GLN A 431 17.12 -1.63 9.37
CA GLN A 431 16.98 -2.75 10.31
C GLN A 431 16.02 -3.83 9.79
N ARG A 432 14.91 -3.42 9.14
CA ARG A 432 13.95 -4.33 8.49
C ARG A 432 14.58 -5.08 7.31
N GLY A 433 15.37 -4.43 6.47
CA GLY A 433 16.08 -5.14 5.39
C GLY A 433 17.03 -6.22 5.92
N ARG A 434 17.73 -5.94 7.03
CA ARG A 434 18.65 -6.89 7.67
C ARG A 434 17.95 -8.06 8.35
N GLU A 435 16.86 -7.82 9.08
CA GLU A 435 16.09 -8.87 9.75
C GLU A 435 15.34 -9.79 8.79
N GLU A 436 14.96 -9.25 7.62
CA GLU A 436 14.38 -10.01 6.52
C GLU A 436 15.44 -10.76 5.69
N GLY A 437 16.73 -10.63 6.01
CA GLY A 437 17.81 -11.29 5.30
C GLY A 437 17.94 -10.83 3.85
N LEU A 438 17.70 -9.55 3.55
CA LEU A 438 17.89 -9.02 2.21
C LEU A 438 19.39 -8.91 1.88
N PRO A 439 19.84 -9.41 0.71
CA PRO A 439 21.20 -9.18 0.23
C PRO A 439 21.52 -7.69 0.08
N ALA A 440 22.82 -7.39 0.14
CA ALA A 440 23.33 -6.03 -0.04
C ALA A 440 23.03 -5.45 -1.42
N TYR A 441 23.07 -4.13 -1.51
CA TYR A 441 22.73 -3.35 -2.70
C TYR A 441 23.42 -3.84 -3.98
N ASN A 442 24.72 -4.16 -3.92
CA ASN A 442 25.47 -4.63 -5.08
C ASN A 442 24.98 -5.97 -5.65
N GLU A 443 24.40 -6.85 -4.84
CA GLU A 443 23.79 -8.09 -5.35
C GLU A 443 22.54 -7.79 -6.18
N TRP A 444 21.76 -6.80 -5.78
CA TRP A 444 20.58 -6.34 -6.52
C TRP A 444 20.94 -5.59 -7.79
N ARG A 445 22.02 -4.79 -7.78
CA ARG A 445 22.55 -4.19 -9.01
C ARG A 445 22.87 -5.27 -10.03
N ASN A 446 23.64 -6.28 -9.63
CA ASN A 446 24.03 -7.39 -10.49
C ASN A 446 22.81 -8.17 -11.01
N TYR A 447 21.89 -8.53 -10.12
CA TYR A 447 20.64 -9.19 -10.49
C TYR A 447 19.83 -8.41 -11.55
N CYS A 448 19.83 -7.09 -11.46
CA CYS A 448 19.14 -6.21 -12.38
C CYS A 448 19.93 -5.91 -13.67
N GLY A 449 21.09 -6.54 -13.87
CA GLY A 449 21.98 -6.31 -15.02
C GLY A 449 22.72 -4.97 -14.96
N LEU A 450 22.87 -4.39 -13.77
CA LEU A 450 23.61 -3.15 -13.52
C LEU A 450 25.01 -3.47 -13.01
N ARG A 451 25.99 -2.66 -13.42
CA ARG A 451 27.38 -2.78 -12.96
C ARG A 451 27.45 -2.59 -11.44
N LYS A 452 28.01 -3.56 -10.70
CA LYS A 452 28.35 -3.43 -9.27
C LYS A 452 29.29 -2.24 -9.05
N PHE A 453 29.12 -1.51 -7.96
CA PHE A 453 30.09 -0.52 -7.53
C PHE A 453 31.27 -1.23 -6.88
N ARG A 454 32.49 -0.83 -7.25
CA ARG A 454 33.76 -1.32 -6.70
C ARG A 454 34.31 -0.40 -5.64
N TYR A 455 33.97 0.89 -5.69
CA TYR A 455 34.50 1.90 -4.78
C TYR A 455 33.39 2.85 -4.30
N PHE A 456 33.58 3.42 -3.11
CA PHE A 456 32.59 4.34 -2.53
C PHE A 456 32.42 5.65 -3.31
N HIS A 457 33.45 6.15 -4.00
CA HIS A 457 33.37 7.39 -4.78
C HIS A 457 32.31 7.33 -5.90
N GLU A 458 31.88 6.12 -6.31
CA GLU A 458 30.82 5.92 -7.29
C GLU A 458 29.42 6.34 -6.78
N PHE A 459 29.26 6.51 -5.46
CA PHE A 459 28.08 7.16 -4.86
C PHE A 459 28.14 8.70 -4.91
N GLY A 460 29.17 9.28 -5.52
CA GLY A 460 29.35 10.74 -5.64
C GLY A 460 29.47 11.40 -4.27
N TYR A 461 28.64 12.42 -4.02
CA TYR A 461 28.63 13.20 -2.77
C TYR A 461 28.55 12.35 -1.49
N PHE A 462 27.93 11.17 -1.55
CA PHE A 462 27.78 10.29 -0.40
C PHE A 462 28.94 9.31 -0.20
N GLY A 463 29.90 9.25 -1.12
CA GLY A 463 30.99 8.27 -1.08
C GLY A 463 31.79 8.32 0.20
N SER A 464 32.28 9.50 0.59
CA SER A 464 33.07 9.69 1.82
C SER A 464 32.29 9.36 3.10
N ARG A 465 30.98 9.69 3.12
CA ARG A 465 30.09 9.40 4.24
C ARG A 465 29.76 7.91 4.36
N LEU A 466 29.67 7.20 3.25
CA LEU A 466 29.46 5.75 3.26
C LEU A 466 30.74 5.01 3.65
N SER A 467 31.90 5.45 3.15
CA SER A 467 33.20 4.85 3.50
C SER A 467 33.59 5.04 4.96
N SER A 468 33.03 6.03 5.65
CA SER A 468 33.26 6.22 7.09
C SER A 468 32.46 5.26 7.98
N VAL A 469 31.49 4.52 7.44
CA VAL A 469 30.64 3.59 8.23
C VAL A 469 30.54 2.18 7.68
N TYR A 470 30.58 1.99 6.37
CA TYR A 470 30.63 0.65 5.77
C TYR A 470 32.08 0.27 5.49
N LYS A 471 32.46 -0.95 5.85
CA LYS A 471 33.81 -1.49 5.59
C LYS A 471 34.03 -1.71 4.09
N SER A 472 33.00 -2.19 3.39
CA SER A 472 33.03 -2.42 1.95
C SER A 472 31.80 -1.84 1.24
N VAL A 473 31.97 -1.47 -0.02
CA VAL A 473 30.84 -1.12 -0.91
C VAL A 473 29.84 -2.28 -1.05
N ASN A 474 30.28 -3.52 -0.83
CA ASN A 474 29.44 -4.71 -0.85
C ASN A 474 28.60 -4.88 0.43
N ASP A 475 28.79 -4.05 1.46
CA ASP A 475 28.04 -4.13 2.71
C ASP A 475 26.78 -3.25 2.72
N VAL A 476 26.74 -2.26 1.81
CA VAL A 476 25.70 -1.22 1.73
C VAL A 476 24.31 -1.87 1.65
N ASP A 477 23.44 -1.51 2.60
CA ASP A 477 22.07 -2.00 2.66
C ASP A 477 21.29 -1.63 1.39
N LEU A 478 20.44 -2.55 0.89
CA LEU A 478 19.67 -2.33 -0.35
C LEU A 478 18.94 -0.98 -0.36
N ILE A 479 18.22 -0.65 0.73
CA ILE A 479 17.45 0.59 0.77
C ILE A 479 18.33 1.84 0.74
N VAL A 480 19.52 1.79 1.33
CA VAL A 480 20.47 2.91 1.33
C VAL A 480 20.99 3.12 -0.08
N GLY A 481 21.57 2.08 -0.69
CA GLY A 481 22.18 2.19 -2.01
C GLY A 481 21.18 2.55 -3.11
N ALA A 482 19.97 1.97 -3.07
CA ALA A 482 18.97 2.19 -4.11
C ALA A 482 18.25 3.54 -4.01
N LEU A 483 18.12 4.15 -2.83
CA LEU A 483 17.63 5.54 -2.69
C LEU A 483 18.65 6.58 -3.16
N LEU A 484 19.94 6.26 -3.13
CA LEU A 484 21.00 7.13 -3.65
C LEU A 484 21.05 7.15 -5.19
N GLU A 485 20.39 6.20 -5.85
CA GLU A 485 20.30 6.20 -7.31
C GLU A 485 19.31 7.25 -7.83
N LYS A 486 19.74 8.04 -8.82
CA LYS A 486 18.87 9.04 -9.46
C LYS A 486 17.84 8.39 -10.39
N GLY A 487 16.58 8.78 -10.26
CA GLY A 487 15.53 8.40 -11.20
C GLY A 487 15.71 9.04 -12.59
N ARG A 488 15.65 8.23 -13.64
CA ARG A 488 15.73 8.71 -15.04
C ARG A 488 14.34 9.02 -15.58
N ARG A 489 13.82 10.24 -15.36
CA ARG A 489 12.44 10.65 -15.74
C ARG A 489 11.30 9.91 -15.01
N GLY A 490 11.60 8.85 -14.24
CA GLY A 490 10.76 8.26 -13.17
C GLY A 490 11.11 8.85 -11.79
N SER A 491 10.48 8.37 -10.72
CA SER A 491 10.80 8.77 -9.33
C SER A 491 12.01 8.01 -8.82
N VAL A 492 12.05 6.70 -9.09
CA VAL A 492 13.03 5.77 -8.50
C VAL A 492 14.23 5.53 -9.43
N GLY A 493 15.38 5.19 -8.85
CA GLY A 493 16.56 4.71 -9.56
C GLY A 493 16.39 3.31 -10.19
N PRO A 494 17.32 2.88 -11.06
CA PRO A 494 17.23 1.64 -11.83
C PRO A 494 17.10 0.35 -11.00
N THR A 495 17.73 0.25 -9.83
CA THR A 495 17.63 -0.93 -8.97
C THR A 495 16.21 -1.10 -8.42
N PHE A 496 15.64 -0.04 -7.87
CA PHE A 496 14.23 -0.07 -7.44
C PHE A 496 13.26 -0.18 -8.61
N ALA A 497 13.53 0.47 -9.75
CA ALA A 497 12.70 0.32 -10.95
C ALA A 497 12.63 -1.14 -11.42
N CYS A 498 13.75 -1.87 -11.36
CA CYS A 498 13.83 -3.30 -11.66
C CYS A 498 12.98 -4.13 -10.69
N ILE A 499 13.16 -4.00 -9.37
CA ILE A 499 12.42 -4.79 -8.36
C ILE A 499 10.91 -4.49 -8.42
N LEU A 500 10.53 -3.21 -8.50
CA LEU A 500 9.13 -2.79 -8.67
C LEU A 500 8.55 -3.35 -9.97
N GLY A 501 9.29 -3.25 -11.08
CA GLY A 501 8.87 -3.74 -12.39
C GLY A 501 8.59 -5.24 -12.40
N ILE A 502 9.45 -6.04 -11.76
CA ILE A 502 9.24 -7.49 -11.58
C ILE A 502 7.98 -7.77 -10.78
N GLN A 503 7.79 -7.13 -9.62
CA GLN A 503 6.62 -7.38 -8.78
C GLN A 503 5.33 -7.00 -9.50
N TYR A 504 5.23 -5.78 -10.04
CA TYR A 504 4.03 -5.32 -10.73
C TYR A 504 3.74 -6.14 -12.00
N HIS A 505 4.76 -6.65 -12.69
CA HIS A 505 4.51 -7.59 -13.79
C HIS A 505 3.80 -8.84 -13.30
N ARG A 506 4.27 -9.45 -12.20
CA ARG A 506 3.66 -10.66 -11.64
C ARG A 506 2.27 -10.43 -11.05
N LEU A 507 2.04 -9.28 -10.41
CA LEU A 507 0.72 -8.88 -9.92
C LEU A 507 -0.30 -8.74 -11.06
N LYS A 508 0.15 -8.38 -12.26
CA LYS A 508 -0.70 -8.28 -13.45
C LYS A 508 -0.96 -9.63 -14.09
N VAL A 509 0.09 -10.40 -14.37
CA VAL A 509 -0.01 -11.64 -15.16
C VAL A 509 -0.37 -12.87 -14.32
N GLY A 510 -0.14 -12.83 -13.00
CA GLY A 510 -0.54 -13.90 -12.07
C GLY A 510 -1.97 -13.75 -11.54
N ASP A 511 -2.70 -12.71 -11.96
CA ASP A 511 -4.05 -12.43 -11.50
C ASP A 511 -5.11 -12.93 -12.51
N ARG A 512 -5.77 -14.04 -12.19
CA ARG A 512 -6.82 -14.64 -13.04
C ARG A 512 -7.95 -13.66 -13.34
N TYR A 513 -8.24 -12.78 -12.39
CA TYR A 513 -9.33 -11.81 -12.44
C TYR A 513 -8.85 -10.42 -12.91
N TRP A 514 -7.69 -10.34 -13.57
CA TRP A 514 -7.16 -9.11 -14.15
C TRP A 514 -8.24 -8.39 -14.97
N TYR A 515 -8.44 -7.09 -14.74
CA TYR A 515 -9.62 -6.36 -15.24
C TYR A 515 -9.75 -6.33 -16.76
N GLU A 516 -8.66 -6.58 -17.51
CA GLU A 516 -8.68 -6.66 -18.98
C GLU A 516 -8.95 -8.08 -19.52
N SER A 517 -9.23 -9.06 -18.67
CA SER A 517 -9.51 -10.45 -19.07
C SER A 517 -10.71 -10.55 -20.02
N HIS A 518 -10.66 -11.55 -20.90
CA HIS A 518 -11.74 -11.91 -21.83
C HIS A 518 -12.47 -13.20 -21.42
N ASP A 519 -12.13 -13.77 -20.27
CA ASP A 519 -12.76 -14.98 -19.75
C ASP A 519 -14.23 -14.72 -19.41
N ARG A 520 -15.14 -15.29 -20.20
CA ARG A 520 -16.59 -15.03 -20.11
C ARG A 520 -17.19 -15.29 -18.73
N ARG A 521 -16.54 -16.10 -17.87
CA ARG A 521 -17.02 -16.40 -16.52
C ARG A 521 -17.01 -15.17 -15.61
N PHE A 522 -16.06 -14.25 -15.79
CA PHE A 522 -15.85 -13.10 -14.91
C PHE A 522 -15.32 -11.84 -15.62
N ALA A 523 -15.24 -11.82 -16.95
CA ALA A 523 -14.88 -10.64 -17.70
C ALA A 523 -15.99 -9.57 -17.60
N PHE A 524 -15.60 -8.31 -17.77
CA PHE A 524 -16.53 -7.26 -18.15
C PHE A 524 -16.91 -7.43 -19.61
N THR A 525 -18.10 -6.95 -20.01
CA THR A 525 -18.38 -6.84 -21.44
C THR A 525 -17.42 -5.83 -22.09
N GLN A 526 -17.25 -5.91 -23.41
CA GLN A 526 -16.31 -5.04 -24.10
C GLN A 526 -16.68 -3.56 -23.93
N ALA A 527 -17.99 -3.25 -23.89
CA ALA A 527 -18.49 -1.91 -23.64
C ALA A 527 -18.20 -1.44 -22.20
N GLN A 528 -18.47 -2.30 -21.21
CA GLN A 528 -18.14 -2.03 -19.80
C GLN A 528 -16.64 -1.75 -19.61
N LEU A 529 -15.78 -2.63 -20.15
CA LEU A 529 -14.33 -2.50 -20.07
C LEU A 529 -13.84 -1.22 -20.73
N ASN A 530 -14.35 -0.89 -21.92
CA ASN A 530 -14.00 0.36 -22.60
C ASN A 530 -14.49 1.59 -21.82
N SER A 531 -15.62 1.51 -21.12
CA SER A 531 -16.08 2.59 -20.24
C SER A 531 -15.11 2.82 -19.08
N ILE A 532 -14.67 1.75 -18.41
CA ILE A 532 -13.66 1.80 -17.34
C ILE A 532 -12.37 2.44 -17.87
N LYS A 533 -11.83 1.93 -18.98
CA LYS A 533 -10.53 2.39 -19.52
C LYS A 533 -10.52 3.85 -19.98
N ARG A 534 -11.65 4.39 -20.43
CA ARG A 534 -11.72 5.77 -20.94
C ARG A 534 -12.02 6.81 -19.88
N SER A 535 -12.81 6.44 -18.88
CA SER A 535 -13.40 7.40 -17.94
C SER A 535 -12.78 7.31 -16.55
N THR A 536 -12.21 6.17 -16.16
CA THR A 536 -11.60 6.03 -14.84
C THR A 536 -10.36 6.90 -14.73
N SER A 537 -10.38 7.80 -13.76
CA SER A 537 -9.21 8.56 -13.30
C SER A 537 -9.39 8.88 -11.83
N LEU A 538 -8.30 8.92 -11.06
CA LEU A 538 -8.38 9.28 -9.65
C LEU A 538 -8.99 10.69 -9.48
N SER A 539 -8.69 11.62 -10.40
CA SER A 539 -9.33 12.95 -10.49
C SER A 539 -10.84 12.87 -10.56
N LYS A 540 -11.40 11.94 -11.33
CA LYS A 540 -12.84 11.80 -11.44
C LYS A 540 -13.45 11.28 -10.14
N ILE A 541 -12.84 10.25 -9.56
CA ILE A 541 -13.32 9.65 -8.31
C ILE A 541 -13.29 10.70 -7.18
N TRP A 542 -12.27 11.56 -7.13
CA TRP A 542 -12.18 12.66 -6.16
C TRP A 542 -13.29 13.70 -6.39
N CYS A 543 -13.51 14.13 -7.64
CA CYS A 543 -14.59 15.04 -8.00
C CYS A 543 -15.98 14.53 -7.55
N THR A 544 -16.25 13.23 -7.69
CA THR A 544 -17.57 12.67 -7.38
C THR A 544 -17.79 12.38 -5.90
N ASN A 545 -16.73 12.37 -5.07
CA ASN A 545 -16.83 11.91 -3.68
C ASN A 545 -16.44 12.96 -2.63
N PHE A 546 -15.72 14.03 -3.00
CA PHE A 546 -15.24 15.04 -2.05
C PHE A 546 -15.74 16.47 -2.27
N GLY A 547 -16.62 16.69 -3.26
CA GLY A 547 -17.27 17.99 -3.44
C GLY A 547 -16.29 19.13 -3.80
N ILE A 548 -15.15 18.80 -4.39
CA ILE A 548 -14.22 19.78 -4.97
C ILE A 548 -14.70 20.21 -6.36
N GLU A 549 -14.44 21.45 -6.73
CA GLU A 549 -14.88 22.00 -8.02
C GLU A 549 -13.83 21.87 -9.13
N TYR A 550 -12.55 22.02 -8.76
CA TYR A 550 -11.44 22.05 -9.70
C TYR A 550 -10.37 21.03 -9.32
N ILE A 551 -9.93 20.27 -10.33
CA ILE A 551 -8.80 19.34 -10.19
C ILE A 551 -8.10 19.14 -11.54
N GLN A 552 -6.82 18.81 -11.51
CA GLN A 552 -6.07 18.46 -12.70
C GLN A 552 -6.36 17.03 -13.17
N LYS A 553 -6.12 16.75 -14.46
CA LYS A 553 -6.47 15.46 -15.08
C LYS A 553 -5.69 14.28 -14.51
N ASN A 554 -4.40 14.46 -14.19
CA ASN A 554 -3.61 13.44 -13.52
C ASN A 554 -3.22 13.97 -12.14
N ILE A 555 -3.85 13.44 -11.08
CA ILE A 555 -3.61 13.93 -9.72
C ILE A 555 -2.15 13.74 -9.32
N PHE A 556 -1.48 12.66 -9.76
CA PHE A 556 -0.09 12.36 -9.39
C PHE A 556 0.95 13.34 -9.96
N LYS A 557 0.52 14.30 -10.79
CA LYS A 557 1.38 15.32 -11.39
C LYS A 557 0.91 16.70 -10.97
N ILE A 558 1.84 17.60 -10.70
CA ILE A 558 1.48 18.93 -10.23
C ILE A 558 0.71 19.74 -11.28
N PRO A 559 -0.20 20.65 -10.86
CA PRO A 559 -0.87 21.57 -11.76
C PRO A 559 0.13 22.46 -12.52
N ARG A 560 0.13 22.37 -13.86
CA ARG A 560 0.93 23.20 -14.78
C ARG A 560 0.20 23.32 -16.12
N ARG A 561 0.79 24.02 -17.10
CA ARG A 561 0.20 24.19 -18.44
C ARG A 561 -0.25 22.88 -19.11
N SER A 562 0.48 21.78 -18.94
CA SER A 562 0.15 20.45 -19.50
C SER A 562 -0.82 19.63 -18.64
N ASN A 563 -1.11 20.05 -17.41
CA ASN A 563 -1.97 19.37 -16.45
C ASN A 563 -2.77 20.40 -15.64
N LYS A 564 -3.44 21.33 -16.34
CA LYS A 564 -4.17 22.44 -15.72
C LYS A 564 -5.30 21.91 -14.83
N LEU A 565 -5.63 22.67 -13.80
CA LEU A 565 -6.90 22.52 -13.08
C LEU A 565 -8.06 22.68 -14.07
N ARG A 566 -9.06 21.82 -13.95
CA ARG A 566 -10.28 21.85 -14.77
C ARG A 566 -11.48 21.63 -13.88
N HIS A 567 -12.59 22.25 -14.25
CA HIS A 567 -13.85 22.05 -13.56
C HIS A 567 -14.28 20.57 -13.62
N CYS A 568 -14.69 20.00 -12.48
CA CYS A 568 -15.02 18.58 -12.30
C CYS A 568 -16.12 18.09 -13.27
N LYS A 569 -17.07 18.95 -13.65
CA LYS A 569 -18.08 18.67 -14.69
C LYS A 569 -17.49 18.30 -16.06
N ARG A 570 -16.27 18.74 -16.38
CA ARG A 570 -15.58 18.43 -17.66
C ARG A 570 -14.86 17.07 -17.63
N ILE A 571 -14.79 16.40 -16.48
CA ILE A 571 -14.17 15.08 -16.34
C ILE A 571 -15.27 14.02 -16.43
N ARG A 572 -15.18 13.16 -17.44
CA ARG A 572 -16.18 12.12 -17.73
C ARG A 572 -16.18 11.05 -16.64
N ASP A 573 -17.38 10.59 -16.27
CA ASP A 573 -17.58 9.44 -15.37
C ASP A 573 -17.71 8.14 -16.16
N ILE A 574 -17.61 7.01 -15.47
CA ILE A 574 -17.96 5.71 -16.05
C ILE A 574 -19.46 5.67 -16.38
N ASN A 575 -19.80 4.96 -17.46
CA ASN A 575 -21.19 4.79 -17.89
C ASN A 575 -21.79 3.54 -17.26
N LEU A 576 -22.44 3.70 -16.10
CA LEU A 576 -23.07 2.58 -15.39
C LEU A 576 -24.30 2.00 -16.09
N TYR A 577 -24.90 2.68 -17.08
CA TYR A 577 -26.00 2.07 -17.85
C TYR A 577 -25.57 0.81 -18.60
N LEU A 578 -24.27 0.63 -18.84
CA LEU A 578 -23.72 -0.59 -19.44
C LEU A 578 -23.76 -1.80 -18.50
N TRP A 579 -24.15 -1.62 -17.24
CA TRP A 579 -24.42 -2.68 -16.27
C TRP A 579 -25.93 -2.90 -16.07
N LYS A 580 -26.79 -2.25 -16.85
CA LYS A 580 -28.23 -2.49 -16.79
C LYS A 580 -28.55 -3.92 -17.20
N ASP A 581 -29.28 -4.62 -16.35
CA ASP A 581 -29.76 -5.98 -16.55
C ASP A 581 -31.20 -5.91 -17.09
N HIS A 582 -31.36 -6.26 -18.36
CA HIS A 582 -32.65 -6.14 -19.04
C HIS A 582 -33.71 -7.09 -18.45
N SER A 583 -33.30 -8.18 -17.79
CA SER A 583 -34.25 -9.09 -17.13
C SER A 583 -34.93 -8.45 -15.91
N CYS A 584 -34.38 -7.36 -15.35
CA CYS A 584 -35.03 -6.65 -14.25
C CYS A 584 -36.28 -5.87 -14.70
N ALA A 585 -36.43 -5.55 -15.99
CA ALA A 585 -37.58 -4.81 -16.52
C ALA A 585 -38.83 -5.68 -16.69
N SER A 586 -38.66 -6.99 -16.94
CA SER A 586 -39.76 -7.96 -17.06
C SER A 586 -40.36 -8.34 -15.70
N SER A 587 -39.59 -8.28 -14.62
CA SER A 587 -40.08 -8.57 -13.25
C SER A 587 -41.07 -7.53 -12.71
N SER A 588 -41.07 -6.30 -13.21
CA SER A 588 -42.05 -5.27 -12.83
C SER A 588 -43.43 -5.46 -13.46
N TYR A 589 -43.55 -6.19 -14.56
CA TYR A 589 -44.84 -6.45 -15.22
C TYR A 589 -45.61 -7.61 -14.57
N HIS A 590 -44.94 -8.63 -14.03
CA HIS A 590 -45.61 -9.77 -13.42
C HIS A 590 -46.22 -9.50 -12.04
N GLN A 591 -45.76 -8.48 -11.30
CA GLN A 591 -46.37 -8.12 -10.00
C GLN A 591 -47.67 -7.32 -10.13
N VAL A 592 -47.98 -6.77 -11.31
CA VAL A 592 -49.22 -6.00 -11.52
C VAL A 592 -50.40 -6.89 -11.93
N TYR A 593 -50.14 -8.07 -12.52
CA TYR A 593 -51.20 -8.96 -13.04
C TYR A 593 -51.60 -10.14 -12.13
N SER A 594 -50.90 -10.38 -11.02
CA SER A 594 -51.30 -11.44 -10.07
C SER A 594 -52.25 -10.98 -8.95
N GLY A 595 -52.69 -9.71 -8.96
CA GLY A 595 -53.48 -9.10 -7.88
C GLY A 595 -54.98 -8.93 -8.13
N LYS A 596 -55.53 -9.42 -9.25
CA LYS A 596 -56.99 -9.36 -9.51
C LYS A 596 -57.51 -10.69 -10.06
N ARG A 597 -57.78 -11.64 -9.17
CA ARG A 597 -58.86 -12.62 -9.40
C ARG A 597 -60.06 -12.16 -8.60
N TYR A 598 -61.07 -11.69 -9.35
CA TYR A 598 -62.41 -11.37 -8.88
C TYR A 598 -63.05 -12.62 -8.26
N SER A 599 -63.60 -12.49 -7.05
CA SER A 599 -64.70 -13.35 -6.59
C SER A 599 -66.01 -12.65 -6.95
N LYS A 600 -66.81 -13.32 -7.79
CA LYS A 600 -68.26 -13.11 -7.85
C LYS A 600 -68.90 -13.73 -6.62
#